data_AF-A0A1V5X0R5-F1
#
_entry.id   AF-A0A1V5X0R5-F1
#
_cell.length_a   1.000
_cell.length_b   1.000
_cell.length_c   1.000
_cell.angle_alpha   90.00
_cell.angle_beta   90.00
_cell.angle_gamma   90.00
#
_symmetry.space_group_name_H-M   'P 1'
#
loop_
_entity.id
_entity.type
_entity.pdbx_description
1 polymer ?
#
loop_
_entity_poly.entity_id
_entity_poly.type
_entity_poly.pdbx_seq_one_letter_code
_entity_poly.pdbx_strand_id
1 'polypeptide(L)'
;MLLLGCGDLAQAPQRANTSSRGEPKVDCIPDIESDGKIAPIVQFRVRNLNDAPKSPPRLVEGKLSERNLRDLRQGNPSEALQKRIIESITWTIEGQWYLSAERPLSLGGVYSLVVPETGWHKPWEVIERDEIPTLRRVWPPEQRAGMTAVWCLTWPALELAPSEPQHLQFPPGIDGTLQGGAVDGVGVGCSQWTAHVGGAVVVPAPLIWWQQSWVRLDPTPLSLQQFEENWQASCPSGQTPLGPVCAVISDNKAILGAKEPWLVGLTLPDFVQADAVGAARPWTVKPLPPSSEIRGQARIMSVSGQVRNYEVHWKTAEPCARVVINEVMANPVGPEPQQEWVELFNDGSQAINLQGWRLEDAGGGVELPAVTLQPGQFGLIVGQGYDPASWVDAAPAEHTVFLPVTSVGIAGLSNAGEPLRLVDHEGQAVSFVPPIASKRPGGSIIRLRPEAPDIPASFAVDLQGGTPGAPNRIPNPSENFP
;
A
#
# COMPACT_ATOMS: atom_id res chain seq x y z
N MET A 1 -30.46 -2.29 14.25
CA MET A 1 -30.50 -0.82 14.12
C MET A 1 -29.14 -0.40 13.56
N LEU A 2 -29.00 -0.42 12.24
CA LEU A 2 -27.78 -0.03 11.53
C LEU A 2 -28.17 1.08 10.56
N LEU A 3 -28.21 2.29 11.12
CA LEU A 3 -28.25 3.56 10.42
C LEU A 3 -26.94 4.23 10.83
N LEU A 4 -25.91 4.16 9.99
CA LEU A 4 -24.75 5.03 10.18
C LEU A 4 -25.17 6.44 9.76
N GLY A 5 -25.78 7.17 10.72
CA GLY A 5 -25.72 8.63 10.77
C GLY A 5 -26.80 9.44 10.07
N CYS A 6 -28.09 9.11 10.25
CA CYS A 6 -29.15 10.11 10.44
C CYS A 6 -29.89 9.73 11.74
N GLY A 7 -29.61 10.45 12.82
CA GLY A 7 -30.30 10.32 14.10
C GLY A 7 -29.94 11.51 14.99
N ASP A 8 -30.94 12.30 15.36
CA ASP A 8 -30.82 13.50 16.19
C ASP A 8 -30.06 13.22 17.50
N LEU A 9 -28.96 13.94 17.74
CA LEU A 9 -28.42 14.10 19.08
C LEU A 9 -29.23 15.18 19.80
N ALA A 10 -29.70 14.81 20.99
CA ALA A 10 -30.57 15.58 21.86
C ALA A 10 -30.20 17.08 21.91
N GLN A 11 -31.21 17.93 21.67
CA GLN A 11 -31.15 19.33 22.01
C GLN A 11 -30.97 19.50 23.53
N ALA A 12 -30.03 20.36 23.92
CA ALA A 12 -30.22 21.25 25.05
C ALA A 12 -29.90 22.69 24.59
N PRO A 13 -30.66 23.69 25.07
CA PRO A 13 -31.12 24.77 24.22
C PRO A 13 -30.12 25.91 24.21
N GLN A 14 -29.77 26.44 23.03
CA GLN A 14 -29.32 27.83 22.95
C GLN A 14 -30.03 28.60 21.87
N ARG A 15 -30.41 29.80 22.30
CA ARG A 15 -31.41 30.71 21.76
C ARG A 15 -31.22 31.00 20.28
N ALA A 16 -32.36 31.03 19.59
CA ALA A 16 -32.49 31.68 18.31
C ALA A 16 -31.88 33.08 18.35
N ASN A 17 -31.01 33.37 17.37
CA ASN A 17 -30.92 34.71 16.84
C ASN A 17 -30.59 34.70 15.33
N THR A 18 -31.53 35.31 14.61
CA THR A 18 -31.39 36.08 13.35
C THR A 18 -30.86 35.39 12.08
N SER A 19 -31.83 35.03 11.23
CA SER A 19 -31.85 34.95 9.76
C SER A 19 -30.53 34.91 8.96
N SER A 20 -30.21 33.72 8.41
CA SER A 20 -29.50 33.55 7.14
C SER A 20 -30.28 32.55 6.25
N ARG A 21 -31.40 33.00 5.67
CA ARG A 21 -32.10 32.20 4.65
C ARG A 21 -31.26 32.19 3.38
N GLY A 22 -30.52 31.10 3.13
CA GLY A 22 -29.92 30.80 1.82
C GLY A 22 -28.40 30.58 1.76
N GLU A 23 -27.67 30.68 2.88
CA GLU A 23 -26.24 30.33 2.89
C GLU A 23 -26.04 28.81 3.06
N PRO A 24 -25.14 28.18 2.27
CA PRO A 24 -24.80 26.78 2.45
C PRO A 24 -24.25 26.51 3.86
N LYS A 25 -24.80 25.48 4.51
CA LYS A 25 -24.24 24.93 5.75
C LYS A 25 -23.48 23.65 5.43
N VAL A 26 -22.29 23.48 5.99
CA VAL A 26 -21.44 22.32 5.73
C VAL A 26 -21.08 21.63 7.02
N ASP A 27 -21.37 20.34 7.06
CA ASP A 27 -20.94 19.43 8.13
C ASP A 27 -19.90 18.46 7.57
N CYS A 28 -18.94 18.08 8.40
CA CYS A 28 -17.96 17.05 8.07
C CYS A 28 -18.44 15.71 8.64
N ILE A 29 -18.05 14.60 8.02
CA ILE A 29 -18.37 13.25 8.48
C ILE A 29 -17.06 12.44 8.46
N PRO A 30 -16.53 11.99 9.61
CA PRO A 30 -17.09 12.19 10.95
C PRO A 30 -17.13 13.67 11.37
N ASP A 31 -18.05 14.00 12.27
CA ASP A 31 -18.28 15.39 12.69
C ASP A 31 -17.05 15.93 13.40
N ILE A 32 -16.45 16.96 12.80
CA ILE A 32 -15.32 17.68 13.37
C ILE A 32 -15.76 19.14 13.47
N GLU A 33 -16.53 19.42 14.52
CA GLU A 33 -16.88 20.78 14.91
C GLU A 33 -15.62 21.50 15.44
N SER A 34 -14.76 22.10 14.58
CA SER A 34 -13.89 23.25 14.98
C SER A 34 -12.98 23.85 13.89
N ASP A 35 -12.75 25.15 14.03
CA ASP A 35 -11.57 25.96 13.66
C ASP A 35 -10.88 25.70 12.32
N GLY A 36 -11.65 25.32 11.29
CA GLY A 36 -11.12 25.15 9.94
C GLY A 36 -10.15 23.97 9.84
N LYS A 37 -10.38 22.87 10.58
CA LYS A 37 -9.61 21.63 10.39
C LYS A 37 -10.48 20.39 10.19
N ILE A 38 -9.97 19.40 9.47
CA ILE A 38 -10.66 18.15 9.09
C ILE A 38 -9.73 16.93 9.21
N ALA A 39 -10.30 15.73 9.28
CA ALA A 39 -9.55 14.48 9.20
C ALA A 39 -9.15 14.14 7.75
N PRO A 40 -8.13 13.29 7.54
CA PRO A 40 -7.71 12.84 6.21
C PRO A 40 -8.82 12.11 5.44
N ILE A 41 -9.66 11.36 6.16
CA ILE A 41 -10.80 10.63 5.62
C ILE A 41 -12.06 11.33 6.12
N VAL A 42 -12.73 12.03 5.20
CA VAL A 42 -13.88 12.87 5.52
C VAL A 42 -14.85 12.93 4.33
N GLN A 43 -16.15 12.94 4.64
CA GLN A 43 -17.21 13.31 3.71
C GLN A 43 -17.80 14.66 4.11
N PHE A 44 -18.20 15.46 3.13
CA PHE A 44 -18.84 16.75 3.37
C PHE A 44 -20.32 16.64 3.07
N ARG A 45 -21.16 17.02 4.04
CA ARG A 45 -22.60 17.20 3.83
C ARG A 45 -22.90 18.68 3.68
N VAL A 46 -23.46 19.07 2.53
CA VAL A 46 -23.84 20.45 2.21
C VAL A 46 -25.35 20.59 2.25
N ARG A 47 -25.83 21.47 3.12
CA ARG A 47 -27.25 21.73 3.41
C ARG A 47 -27.64 23.18 3.13
N ASN A 48 -28.95 23.46 3.18
CA ASN A 48 -29.55 24.81 3.02
C ASN A 48 -29.24 25.48 1.67
N LEU A 49 -29.14 24.68 0.61
CA LEU A 49 -29.10 25.17 -0.75
C LEU A 49 -30.56 25.39 -1.21
N ASN A 50 -31.02 26.64 -1.23
CA ASN A 50 -32.36 26.96 -1.73
C ASN A 50 -32.40 26.69 -3.24
N ASP A 51 -33.32 25.80 -3.65
CA ASP A 51 -33.36 25.16 -4.98
C ASP A 51 -32.07 24.35 -5.25
N ALA A 52 -32.19 23.04 -5.49
CA ALA A 52 -31.02 22.18 -5.71
C ALA A 52 -30.10 22.82 -6.78
N PRO A 53 -28.83 23.16 -6.46
CA PRO A 53 -27.95 23.80 -7.42
C PRO A 53 -27.79 22.90 -8.64
N LYS A 54 -27.70 23.50 -9.83
CA LYS A 54 -27.55 22.73 -11.08
C LYS A 54 -26.22 21.95 -11.10
N SER A 55 -25.26 22.36 -10.28
CA SER A 55 -23.90 21.81 -10.21
C SER A 55 -23.54 21.34 -8.80
N PRO A 56 -22.86 20.19 -8.66
CA PRO A 56 -22.44 19.68 -7.36
C PRO A 56 -21.36 20.55 -6.71
N PRO A 57 -21.22 20.50 -5.36
CA PRO A 57 -20.05 21.04 -4.67
C PRO A 57 -18.74 20.45 -5.20
N ARG A 58 -17.63 21.17 -5.05
CA ARG A 58 -16.29 20.71 -5.45
C ARG A 58 -15.29 20.88 -4.33
N LEU A 59 -14.32 19.98 -4.25
CA LEU A 59 -13.17 20.07 -3.37
C LEU A 59 -11.94 20.53 -4.16
N VAL A 60 -11.21 21.53 -3.66
CA VAL A 60 -10.06 22.11 -4.35
C VAL A 60 -8.89 22.23 -3.39
N GLU A 61 -7.71 21.76 -3.78
CA GLU A 61 -6.48 21.91 -3.02
C GLU A 61 -6.07 23.39 -2.91
N GLY A 62 -5.69 23.81 -1.71
CA GLY A 62 -5.29 25.16 -1.33
C GLY A 62 -6.45 26.14 -1.12
N LYS A 63 -6.09 27.37 -0.75
CA LYS A 63 -7.04 28.49 -0.63
C LYS A 63 -7.45 29.03 -2.01
N LEU A 64 -8.68 29.54 -2.12
CA LEU A 64 -9.21 30.11 -3.36
C LEU A 64 -9.15 31.65 -3.31
N SER A 65 -8.70 32.26 -4.40
CA SER A 65 -8.80 33.71 -4.61
C SER A 65 -10.14 34.10 -5.22
N GLU A 66 -10.50 35.37 -5.16
CA GLU A 66 -11.69 35.92 -5.86
C GLU A 66 -11.67 35.63 -7.37
N ARG A 67 -10.48 35.56 -7.99
CA ARG A 67 -10.34 35.16 -9.39
C ARG A 67 -10.72 33.70 -9.57
N ASN A 68 -10.19 32.80 -8.73
CA ASN A 68 -10.52 31.38 -8.79
C ASN A 68 -12.03 31.13 -8.65
N LEU A 69 -12.67 31.83 -7.71
CA LEU A 69 -14.12 31.74 -7.48
C LEU A 69 -14.95 32.23 -8.67
N ARG A 70 -14.47 33.27 -9.38
CA ARG A 70 -15.10 33.72 -10.64
C ARG A 70 -14.93 32.69 -11.75
N ASP A 71 -13.72 32.15 -11.94
CA ASP A 71 -13.44 31.18 -13.00
C ASP A 71 -14.26 29.89 -12.81
N LEU A 72 -14.40 29.41 -11.57
CA LEU A 72 -15.24 28.26 -11.22
C LEU A 72 -16.73 28.52 -11.47
N ARG A 73 -17.22 29.72 -11.14
CA ARG A 73 -18.61 30.14 -11.43
C ARG A 73 -18.93 30.18 -12.92
N GLN A 74 -17.96 30.58 -13.73
CA GLN A 74 -18.11 30.66 -15.18
C GLN A 74 -17.92 29.31 -15.88
N GLY A 75 -17.55 28.26 -15.15
CA GLY A 75 -17.28 26.94 -15.72
C GLY A 75 -16.02 26.89 -16.60
N ASN A 76 -15.12 27.87 -16.49
CA ASN A 76 -13.89 27.96 -17.27
C ASN A 76 -12.66 28.18 -16.38
N PRO A 77 -12.34 27.24 -15.46
CA PRO A 77 -11.16 27.33 -14.59
C PRO A 77 -9.86 27.33 -15.40
N SER A 78 -8.88 28.15 -14.99
CA SER A 78 -7.52 28.08 -15.52
C SER A 78 -6.89 26.68 -15.36
N GLU A 79 -5.92 26.33 -16.20
CA GLU A 79 -5.23 25.02 -16.13
C GLU A 79 -4.62 24.75 -14.75
N ALA A 80 -4.02 25.78 -14.12
CA ALA A 80 -3.47 25.70 -12.77
C ALA A 80 -4.57 25.43 -11.71
N LEU A 81 -5.78 25.96 -11.90
CA LEU A 81 -6.89 25.69 -11.00
C LEU A 81 -7.49 24.30 -11.24
N GLN A 82 -7.57 23.84 -12.50
CA GLN A 82 -8.05 22.49 -12.83
C GLN A 82 -7.21 21.41 -12.17
N LYS A 83 -5.87 21.55 -12.19
CA LYS A 83 -4.93 20.63 -11.52
C LYS A 83 -5.11 20.54 -10.00
N ARG A 84 -5.74 21.54 -9.38
CA ARG A 84 -6.01 21.58 -7.94
C ARG A 84 -7.39 21.02 -7.58
N ILE A 85 -8.27 20.77 -8.55
CA ILE A 85 -9.58 20.18 -8.26
C ILE A 85 -9.38 18.71 -7.88
N ILE A 86 -9.85 18.33 -6.71
CA ILE A 86 -9.78 16.95 -6.23
C ILE A 86 -10.94 16.17 -6.82
N GLU A 87 -10.63 15.07 -7.51
CA GLU A 87 -11.64 14.11 -7.96
C GLU A 87 -12.47 13.62 -6.76
N SER A 88 -13.78 13.75 -6.90
CA SER A 88 -14.72 13.54 -5.81
C SER A 88 -16.02 12.97 -6.34
N ILE A 89 -16.57 11.98 -5.64
CA ILE A 89 -17.93 11.50 -5.89
C ILE A 89 -18.91 12.37 -5.12
N THR A 90 -20.02 12.74 -5.79
CA THR A 90 -21.11 13.50 -5.19
C THR A 90 -22.44 12.79 -5.38
N TRP A 91 -23.28 12.85 -4.35
CA TRP A 91 -24.62 12.25 -4.37
C TRP A 91 -25.57 13.09 -3.52
N THR A 92 -26.86 12.78 -3.60
CA THR A 92 -27.89 13.46 -2.79
C THR A 92 -28.67 12.46 -1.94
N ILE A 93 -28.97 12.86 -0.70
CA ILE A 93 -29.87 12.14 0.21
C ILE A 93 -30.82 13.19 0.78
N GLU A 94 -32.14 12.97 0.61
CA GLU A 94 -33.18 13.88 1.13
C GLU A 94 -32.96 15.36 0.73
N GLY A 95 -32.52 15.58 -0.51
CA GLY A 95 -32.24 16.91 -1.07
C GLY A 95 -30.96 17.59 -0.55
N GLN A 96 -30.15 16.92 0.28
CA GLN A 96 -28.85 17.41 0.73
C GLN A 96 -27.73 16.84 -0.14
N TRP A 97 -26.71 17.64 -0.43
CA TRP A 97 -25.54 17.19 -1.19
C TRP A 97 -24.51 16.55 -0.27
N TYR A 98 -23.89 15.49 -0.76
CA TYR A 98 -22.74 14.87 -0.14
C TYR A 98 -21.58 14.83 -1.11
N LEU A 99 -20.36 14.96 -0.59
CA LEU A 99 -19.12 14.88 -1.36
C LEU A 99 -18.10 14.04 -0.59
N SER A 100 -17.45 13.10 -1.28
CA SER A 100 -16.29 12.37 -0.78
C SER A 100 -15.16 12.49 -1.79
N ALA A 101 -13.95 12.78 -1.31
CA ALA A 101 -12.76 12.66 -2.14
C ALA A 101 -12.57 11.17 -2.53
N GLU A 102 -12.04 10.93 -3.73
CA GLU A 102 -11.75 9.56 -4.19
C GLU A 102 -10.50 8.96 -3.56
N ARG A 103 -9.81 9.73 -2.72
CA ARG A 103 -8.60 9.35 -1.99
C ARG A 103 -8.55 10.08 -0.64
N PRO A 104 -7.81 9.56 0.35
CA PRO A 104 -7.50 10.32 1.56
C PRO A 104 -6.80 11.64 1.25
N LEU A 105 -7.13 12.67 2.04
CA LEU A 105 -6.49 13.98 1.94
C LEU A 105 -5.13 13.97 2.65
N SER A 106 -4.18 14.75 2.15
CA SER A 106 -2.82 14.79 2.70
C SER A 106 -2.78 15.51 4.05
N LEU A 107 -2.13 14.91 5.06
CA LEU A 107 -1.89 15.54 6.36
C LEU A 107 -1.15 16.88 6.21
N GLY A 108 -1.60 17.90 6.93
CA GLY A 108 -1.12 19.29 6.83
C GLY A 108 -1.60 20.03 5.57
N GLY A 109 -2.24 19.34 4.62
CA GLY A 109 -2.74 19.92 3.39
C GLY A 109 -3.92 20.86 3.65
N VAL A 110 -4.02 21.96 2.90
CA VAL A 110 -5.16 22.88 2.94
C VAL A 110 -6.07 22.58 1.76
N TYR A 111 -7.38 22.49 1.98
CA TYR A 111 -8.39 22.24 0.94
C TYR A 111 -9.60 23.15 1.13
N SER A 112 -10.19 23.61 0.03
CA SER A 112 -11.39 24.43 0.02
C SER A 112 -12.57 23.66 -0.57
N LEU A 113 -13.67 23.54 0.16
CA LEU A 113 -14.96 23.14 -0.42
C LEU A 113 -15.60 24.40 -1.02
N VAL A 114 -16.11 24.28 -2.24
CA VAL A 114 -16.77 25.37 -2.96
C VAL A 114 -18.12 24.89 -3.49
N VAL A 115 -19.13 25.76 -3.40
CA VAL A 115 -20.42 25.60 -4.08
C VAL A 115 -20.44 26.62 -5.21
N PRO A 116 -20.05 26.23 -6.45
CA PRO A 116 -19.72 27.18 -7.51
C PRO A 116 -20.81 28.24 -7.72
N GLU A 117 -22.07 27.84 -7.88
CA GLU A 117 -23.18 28.73 -8.22
C GLU A 117 -23.44 29.85 -7.19
N THR A 118 -23.18 29.56 -5.91
CA THR A 118 -23.36 30.53 -4.83
C THR A 118 -22.12 31.39 -4.57
N GLY A 119 -20.95 30.95 -5.04
CA GLY A 119 -19.65 31.51 -4.67
C GLY A 119 -19.23 31.21 -3.22
N TRP A 120 -20.05 30.50 -2.46
CA TRP A 120 -19.70 30.05 -1.12
C TRP A 120 -18.51 29.11 -1.18
N HIS A 121 -17.56 29.34 -0.31
CA HIS A 121 -16.42 28.45 -0.12
C HIS A 121 -15.94 28.53 1.32
N LYS A 122 -15.26 27.48 1.76
CA LYS A 122 -14.59 27.46 3.06
C LYS A 122 -13.31 26.64 2.96
N PRO A 123 -12.16 27.16 3.42
CA PRO A 123 -10.92 26.39 3.51
C PRO A 123 -10.84 25.61 4.84
N TRP A 124 -10.19 24.46 4.80
CA TRP A 124 -9.80 23.64 5.95
C TRP A 124 -8.37 23.13 5.81
N GLU A 125 -7.71 22.92 6.93
CA GLU A 125 -6.45 22.20 7.05
C GLU A 125 -6.71 20.76 7.48
N VAL A 126 -6.07 19.79 6.83
CA VAL A 126 -6.15 18.38 7.20
C VAL A 126 -5.19 18.14 8.34
N ILE A 127 -5.69 17.60 9.44
CA ILE A 127 -4.85 17.22 10.58
C ILE A 127 -5.24 15.84 11.08
N GLU A 128 -4.32 15.23 11.82
CA GLU A 128 -4.59 14.03 12.59
C GLU A 128 -5.05 14.46 13.98
N ARG A 129 -6.31 14.18 14.34
CA ARG A 129 -6.88 14.55 15.65
C ARG A 129 -7.05 13.37 16.59
N ASP A 130 -7.25 12.17 16.05
CA ASP A 130 -7.67 11.00 16.82
C ASP A 130 -6.82 9.79 16.46
N GLU A 131 -6.50 8.99 17.47
CA GLU A 131 -5.90 7.64 17.34
C GLU A 131 -6.93 6.61 16.82
N ILE A 132 -7.84 7.04 15.94
CA ILE A 132 -8.78 6.14 15.28
C ILE A 132 -8.03 5.41 14.16
N PRO A 133 -7.91 4.08 14.23
CA PRO A 133 -7.17 3.34 13.24
C PRO A 133 -7.84 3.45 11.86
N THR A 134 -7.02 3.54 10.84
CA THR A 134 -7.46 3.59 9.44
C THR A 134 -7.22 2.24 8.78
N LEU A 135 -8.28 1.63 8.26
CA LEU A 135 -8.21 0.43 7.44
C LEU A 135 -8.02 0.83 5.98
N ARG A 136 -6.92 0.38 5.37
CA ARG A 136 -6.60 0.63 3.96
C ARG A 136 -7.25 -0.43 3.09
N ARG A 137 -7.74 -0.02 1.92
CA ARG A 137 -8.37 -0.96 0.98
C ARG A 137 -7.32 -1.91 0.41
N VAL A 138 -7.51 -3.21 0.64
CA VAL A 138 -6.68 -4.28 0.07
C VAL A 138 -7.39 -5.03 -1.07
N TRP A 139 -8.72 -4.97 -1.11
CA TRP A 139 -9.56 -5.62 -2.11
C TRP A 139 -10.82 -4.79 -2.45
N PRO A 140 -11.31 -4.81 -3.69
CA PRO A 140 -10.57 -5.22 -4.88
C PRO A 140 -9.39 -4.24 -5.12
N PRO A 141 -8.39 -4.61 -5.94
CA PRO A 141 -7.36 -3.65 -6.35
C PRO A 141 -8.00 -2.39 -6.95
N GLU A 142 -7.41 -1.21 -6.76
CA GLU A 142 -8.11 0.07 -6.96
C GLU A 142 -8.71 0.28 -8.36
N GLN A 143 -8.17 -0.38 -9.37
CA GLN A 143 -8.60 -0.30 -10.77
C GLN A 143 -9.62 -1.38 -11.15
N ARG A 144 -10.10 -2.17 -10.19
CA ARG A 144 -11.01 -3.29 -10.44
C ARG A 144 -12.34 -3.05 -9.77
N ALA A 145 -13.39 -3.34 -10.53
CA ALA A 145 -14.74 -3.46 -9.99
C ALA A 145 -14.88 -4.82 -9.30
N GLY A 146 -15.76 -4.88 -8.31
CA GLY A 146 -16.06 -6.09 -7.58
C GLY A 146 -17.25 -5.90 -6.64
N MET A 147 -17.88 -7.00 -6.25
CA MET A 147 -19.02 -6.97 -5.33
C MET A 147 -18.60 -6.90 -3.86
N THR A 148 -17.32 -7.12 -3.57
CA THR A 148 -16.78 -7.19 -2.20
C THR A 148 -15.58 -6.28 -2.07
N ALA A 149 -15.52 -5.57 -0.95
CA ALA A 149 -14.40 -4.73 -0.55
C ALA A 149 -13.80 -5.25 0.76
N VAL A 150 -12.48 -5.23 0.87
CA VAL A 150 -11.76 -5.59 2.09
C VAL A 150 -10.81 -4.47 2.43
N TRP A 151 -10.84 -4.06 3.70
CA TRP A 151 -9.89 -3.12 4.27
C TRP A 151 -9.16 -3.77 5.44
N CYS A 152 -7.87 -3.52 5.56
CA CYS A 152 -7.02 -4.08 6.62
C CYS A 152 -6.16 -3.00 7.29
N LEU A 153 -5.77 -3.25 8.54
CA LEU A 153 -4.77 -2.46 9.24
C LEU A 153 -3.39 -2.60 8.57
N THR A 154 -2.63 -1.52 8.48
CA THR A 154 -1.28 -1.50 7.89
C THR A 154 -0.15 -1.75 8.89
N TRP A 155 -0.41 -1.77 10.21
CA TRP A 155 0.59 -2.09 11.25
C TRP A 155 -0.10 -2.59 12.54
N PRO A 156 0.57 -3.37 13.42
CA PRO A 156 -0.09 -4.34 14.30
C PRO A 156 -0.68 -3.68 15.56
N ALA A 157 -1.41 -4.50 16.32
CA ALA A 157 -1.95 -4.20 17.65
C ALA A 157 -3.35 -3.59 17.72
N LEU A 158 -4.27 -4.06 16.88
CA LEU A 158 -5.60 -4.36 17.42
C LEU A 158 -5.95 -5.81 17.09
N GLU A 159 -5.94 -6.68 18.10
CA GLU A 159 -6.65 -7.95 18.03
C GLU A 159 -8.14 -7.63 17.93
N LEU A 160 -8.55 -7.46 16.68
CA LEU A 160 -9.90 -7.17 16.27
C LEU A 160 -10.73 -8.46 16.45
N ALA A 161 -11.40 -8.61 17.60
CA ALA A 161 -12.16 -9.81 17.99
C ALA A 161 -13.29 -10.12 17.00
N PRO A 162 -13.59 -11.39 16.66
CA PRO A 162 -14.66 -11.71 15.73
C PRO A 162 -15.99 -11.08 16.15
N SER A 163 -16.60 -10.29 15.27
CA SER A 163 -17.93 -9.73 15.48
C SER A 163 -18.94 -10.35 14.53
N GLU A 164 -20.19 -10.47 14.98
CA GLU A 164 -21.29 -10.90 14.13
C GLU A 164 -21.40 -10.01 12.88
N PRO A 165 -21.82 -10.58 11.73
CA PRO A 165 -22.05 -9.81 10.52
C PRO A 165 -23.05 -8.67 10.76
N GLN A 166 -22.74 -7.49 10.23
CA GLN A 166 -23.56 -6.29 10.35
C GLN A 166 -24.09 -5.87 8.98
N HIS A 167 -25.38 -5.55 8.90
CA HIS A 167 -25.95 -4.92 7.70
C HIS A 167 -25.50 -3.48 7.60
N LEU A 168 -24.90 -3.09 6.48
CA LEU A 168 -24.42 -1.73 6.28
C LEU A 168 -24.72 -1.21 4.88
N GLN A 169 -25.30 -0.02 4.82
CA GLN A 169 -25.58 0.69 3.57
C GLN A 169 -24.46 1.68 3.25
N PHE A 170 -23.98 1.61 2.00
CA PHE A 170 -23.10 2.64 1.45
C PHE A 170 -23.86 3.50 0.44
N PRO A 171 -23.63 4.83 0.40
CA PRO A 171 -24.13 5.68 -0.66
C PRO A 171 -23.93 5.08 -2.06
N PRO A 172 -24.93 5.16 -2.96
CA PRO A 172 -26.19 5.92 -2.85
C PRO A 172 -27.34 5.20 -2.10
N GLY A 173 -27.06 4.21 -1.26
CA GLY A 173 -28.06 3.41 -0.54
C GLY A 173 -27.99 1.93 -0.87
N ILE A 174 -26.82 1.44 -1.29
CA ILE A 174 -26.59 0.05 -1.60
C ILE A 174 -26.37 -0.72 -0.30
N ASP A 175 -27.26 -1.68 -0.05
CA ASP A 175 -27.15 -2.64 1.04
C ASP A 175 -25.98 -3.59 0.84
N GLY A 176 -25.30 -3.90 1.95
CA GLY A 176 -24.34 -4.98 2.02
C GLY A 176 -24.16 -5.52 3.42
N THR A 177 -23.37 -6.58 3.53
CA THR A 177 -23.01 -7.21 4.81
C THR A 177 -21.55 -6.94 5.10
N LEU A 178 -21.27 -6.34 6.26
CA LEU A 178 -19.94 -6.17 6.83
C LEU A 178 -19.64 -7.34 7.78
N GLN A 179 -18.48 -7.97 7.62
CA GLN A 179 -18.00 -9.07 8.46
C GLN A 179 -16.51 -8.94 8.75
N GLY A 180 -16.04 -9.69 9.75
CA GLY A 180 -14.64 -9.69 10.15
C GLY A 180 -13.78 -10.65 9.35
N GLY A 181 -12.52 -10.31 9.24
CA GLY A 181 -11.58 -11.00 8.37
C GLY A 181 -11.59 -10.44 6.95
N ALA A 182 -10.63 -10.90 6.17
CA ALA A 182 -10.49 -10.59 4.76
C ALA A 182 -11.32 -11.53 3.88
N VAL A 183 -11.29 -12.84 4.18
CA VAL A 183 -12.06 -13.86 3.46
C VAL A 183 -12.50 -14.96 4.42
N ASP A 184 -13.82 -15.08 4.61
CA ASP A 184 -14.44 -16.07 5.51
C ASP A 184 -13.75 -16.13 6.90
N GLY A 185 -13.45 -14.97 7.48
CA GLY A 185 -12.80 -14.87 8.80
C GLY A 185 -11.28 -15.05 8.83
N VAL A 186 -10.61 -15.35 7.70
CA VAL A 186 -9.14 -15.34 7.61
C VAL A 186 -8.65 -13.92 7.38
N GLY A 187 -7.58 -13.50 8.06
CA GLY A 187 -7.01 -12.14 7.94
C GLY A 187 -7.41 -11.26 9.12
N VAL A 188 -6.80 -11.50 10.29
CA VAL A 188 -7.01 -10.69 11.50
C VAL A 188 -6.67 -9.21 11.19
N GLY A 189 -7.47 -8.29 11.72
CA GLY A 189 -7.28 -6.87 11.47
C GLY A 189 -7.95 -6.35 10.20
N CYS A 190 -8.73 -7.20 9.51
CA CYS A 190 -9.46 -6.84 8.30
C CYS A 190 -10.99 -6.83 8.52
N SER A 191 -11.67 -6.02 7.69
CA SER A 191 -13.13 -6.00 7.56
C SER A 191 -13.50 -6.20 6.09
N GLN A 192 -14.45 -7.09 5.83
CA GLN A 192 -14.97 -7.39 4.51
C GLN A 192 -16.42 -6.88 4.41
N TRP A 193 -16.72 -6.07 3.40
CA TRP A 193 -18.08 -5.68 3.05
C TRP A 193 -18.48 -6.25 1.70
N THR A 194 -19.62 -6.94 1.62
CA THR A 194 -20.13 -7.52 0.38
C THR A 194 -21.50 -6.92 0.04
N ALA A 195 -21.61 -6.31 -1.14
CA ALA A 195 -22.84 -5.74 -1.66
C ALA A 195 -23.88 -6.82 -1.98
N HIS A 196 -25.15 -6.55 -1.68
CA HIS A 196 -26.25 -7.46 -2.03
C HIS A 196 -26.72 -7.29 -3.47
N VAL A 197 -26.45 -6.13 -4.08
CA VAL A 197 -26.81 -5.80 -5.46
C VAL A 197 -25.62 -5.17 -6.19
N GLY A 198 -25.47 -5.47 -7.48
CA GLY A 198 -24.42 -4.91 -8.34
C GLY A 198 -24.92 -3.78 -9.24
N GLY A 199 -24.03 -3.25 -10.07
CA GLY A 199 -24.35 -2.25 -11.10
C GLY A 199 -24.33 -0.79 -10.63
N ALA A 200 -23.72 -0.51 -9.48
CA ALA A 200 -23.61 0.84 -8.92
C ALA A 200 -22.16 1.15 -8.52
N VAL A 201 -21.81 2.44 -8.45
CA VAL A 201 -20.60 2.89 -7.75
C VAL A 201 -21.00 3.28 -6.34
N VAL A 202 -20.30 2.74 -5.34
CA VAL A 202 -20.56 3.05 -3.94
C VAL A 202 -19.38 3.78 -3.31
N VAL A 203 -19.70 4.66 -2.36
CA VAL A 203 -18.71 5.38 -1.58
C VAL A 203 -18.69 4.78 -0.17
N PRO A 204 -17.54 4.22 0.28
CA PRO A 204 -17.43 3.69 1.64
C PRO A 204 -17.76 4.76 2.68
N ALA A 205 -18.39 4.35 3.78
CA ALA A 205 -18.57 5.24 4.93
C ALA A 205 -17.19 5.57 5.54
N PRO A 206 -16.87 6.86 5.79
CA PRO A 206 -15.55 7.28 6.24
C PRO A 206 -15.24 6.79 7.66
N LEU A 207 -16.28 6.49 8.44
CA LEU A 207 -16.20 6.00 9.80
C LEU A 207 -17.26 4.92 10.01
N ILE A 208 -16.86 3.76 10.54
CA ILE A 208 -17.77 2.67 10.87
C ILE A 208 -17.54 2.21 12.32
N TRP A 209 -18.59 1.72 12.96
CA TRP A 209 -18.48 1.06 14.26
C TRP A 209 -18.17 -0.42 14.02
N TRP A 210 -16.95 -0.83 14.37
CA TRP A 210 -16.45 -2.15 14.06
C TRP A 210 -15.71 -2.73 15.26
N GLN A 211 -16.13 -3.93 15.68
CA GLN A 211 -15.50 -4.67 16.79
C GLN A 211 -15.30 -3.82 18.06
N GLN A 212 -16.37 -3.12 18.47
CA GLN A 212 -16.42 -2.27 19.68
C GLN A 212 -15.53 -1.02 19.64
N SER A 213 -15.01 -0.64 18.47
CA SER A 213 -14.25 0.59 18.27
C SER A 213 -14.69 1.30 17.00
N TRP A 214 -14.41 2.60 16.93
CA TRP A 214 -14.52 3.33 15.68
C TRP A 214 -13.29 3.04 14.82
N VAL A 215 -13.49 2.80 13.52
CA VAL A 215 -12.41 2.66 12.54
C VAL A 215 -12.73 3.49 11.31
N ARG A 216 -11.70 4.06 10.68
CA ARG A 216 -11.84 4.78 9.40
C ARG A 216 -11.63 3.81 8.24
N LEU A 217 -12.48 3.89 7.23
CA LEU A 217 -12.27 3.15 5.98
C LEU A 217 -11.68 4.08 4.94
N ASP A 218 -10.69 3.59 4.18
CA ASP A 218 -10.25 4.26 2.97
C ASP A 218 -11.47 4.61 2.08
N PRO A 219 -11.69 5.90 1.76
CA PRO A 219 -12.90 6.36 1.10
C PRO A 219 -12.91 6.09 -0.41
N THR A 220 -11.89 5.43 -0.97
CA THR A 220 -11.84 5.20 -2.41
C THR A 220 -13.08 4.44 -2.90
N PRO A 221 -13.80 4.98 -3.91
CA PRO A 221 -15.03 4.40 -4.41
C PRO A 221 -14.88 2.97 -4.93
N LEU A 222 -15.97 2.21 -4.82
CA LEU A 222 -16.07 0.83 -5.26
C LEU A 222 -17.05 0.75 -6.42
N SER A 223 -16.59 0.31 -7.59
CA SER A 223 -17.48 -0.03 -8.70
C SER A 223 -17.99 -1.46 -8.50
N LEU A 224 -19.30 -1.65 -8.34
CA LEU A 224 -19.92 -2.94 -8.09
C LEU A 224 -20.27 -3.61 -9.42
N GLN A 225 -19.49 -4.61 -9.81
CA GLN A 225 -19.72 -5.39 -11.01
C GLN A 225 -19.47 -6.87 -10.74
N GLN A 226 -20.25 -7.70 -11.43
CA GLN A 226 -20.05 -9.14 -11.47
C GLN A 226 -19.27 -9.51 -12.73
N PHE A 227 -18.40 -10.50 -12.59
CA PHE A 227 -17.57 -11.02 -13.66
C PHE A 227 -17.75 -12.54 -13.71
N GLU A 228 -17.67 -13.11 -14.91
CA GLU A 228 -17.47 -14.56 -15.03
C GLU A 228 -16.01 -14.86 -14.74
N GLU A 229 -15.74 -15.69 -13.72
CA GLU A 229 -14.38 -16.04 -13.35
C GLU A 229 -14.01 -17.49 -13.67
N ASN A 230 -12.77 -17.65 -14.14
CA ASN A 230 -12.17 -18.96 -14.31
C ASN A 230 -11.43 -19.37 -13.03
N TRP A 231 -12.00 -20.34 -12.32
CA TRP A 231 -11.48 -20.88 -11.06
C TRP A 231 -10.35 -21.92 -11.24
N GLN A 232 -9.86 -22.10 -12.46
CA GLN A 232 -8.77 -23.02 -12.78
C GLN A 232 -7.52 -22.25 -13.22
N ALA A 233 -6.41 -22.52 -12.54
CA ALA A 233 -5.12 -22.00 -12.94
C ALA A 233 -4.53 -22.80 -14.12
N SER A 234 -3.84 -22.11 -15.03
CA SER A 234 -2.93 -22.71 -16.00
C SER A 234 -1.50 -22.42 -15.54
N CYS A 235 -1.00 -23.29 -14.66
CA CYS A 235 0.31 -23.10 -14.03
C CYS A 235 1.46 -23.56 -14.94
N PRO A 236 2.54 -22.76 -15.05
CA PRO A 236 3.77 -23.20 -15.70
C PRO A 236 4.37 -24.46 -15.07
N SER A 237 5.22 -25.16 -15.82
CA SER A 237 5.95 -26.33 -15.32
C SER A 237 6.71 -26.01 -14.03
N GLY A 238 6.65 -26.91 -13.05
CA GLY A 238 7.29 -26.75 -11.75
C GLY A 238 6.48 -25.93 -10.72
N GLN A 239 5.32 -25.39 -11.09
CA GLN A 239 4.42 -24.71 -10.16
C GLN A 239 3.26 -25.60 -9.74
N THR A 240 2.81 -25.47 -8.49
CA THR A 240 1.69 -26.23 -7.94
C THR A 240 0.41 -25.39 -8.04
N PRO A 241 -0.67 -25.89 -8.65
CA PRO A 241 -1.94 -25.18 -8.67
C PRO A 241 -2.60 -25.19 -7.28
N LEU A 242 -3.17 -24.05 -6.91
CA LEU A 242 -4.04 -23.85 -5.75
C LEU A 242 -5.29 -23.11 -6.23
N GLY A 243 -6.23 -23.86 -6.80
CA GLY A 243 -7.41 -23.28 -7.45
C GLY A 243 -7.02 -22.42 -8.66
N PRO A 244 -7.39 -21.11 -8.69
CA PRO A 244 -7.02 -20.19 -9.76
C PRO A 244 -5.63 -19.55 -9.59
N VAL A 245 -4.93 -19.88 -8.51
CA VAL A 245 -3.59 -19.37 -8.17
C VAL A 245 -2.53 -20.44 -8.42
N CYS A 246 -1.33 -20.03 -8.77
CA CYS A 246 -0.16 -20.90 -8.88
C CYS A 246 0.83 -20.61 -7.74
N ALA A 247 1.40 -21.66 -7.17
CA ALA A 247 2.40 -21.59 -6.11
C ALA A 247 3.76 -22.07 -6.63
N VAL A 248 4.80 -21.28 -6.42
CA VAL A 248 6.20 -21.72 -6.50
C VAL A 248 6.67 -22.02 -5.09
N ILE A 249 6.97 -23.28 -4.80
CA ILE A 249 7.39 -23.72 -3.46
C ILE A 249 8.91 -23.89 -3.47
N SER A 250 9.57 -23.27 -2.51
CA SER A 250 11.02 -23.39 -2.30
C SER A 250 11.31 -24.11 -0.98
N ASP A 251 12.54 -24.00 -0.48
CA ASP A 251 12.96 -24.55 0.81
C ASP A 251 12.23 -23.84 1.98
N ASN A 252 12.11 -22.51 1.95
CA ASN A 252 11.64 -21.74 3.11
C ASN A 252 10.40 -20.87 2.87
N LYS A 253 9.79 -20.96 1.69
CA LYS A 253 8.68 -20.09 1.27
C LYS A 253 7.84 -20.69 0.16
N ALA A 254 6.63 -20.15 0.01
CA ALA A 254 5.81 -20.32 -1.18
C ALA A 254 5.46 -18.95 -1.77
N ILE A 255 5.63 -18.78 -3.08
CA ILE A 255 5.26 -17.55 -3.79
C ILE A 255 3.99 -17.84 -4.58
N LEU A 256 2.91 -17.17 -4.22
CA LEU A 256 1.62 -17.26 -4.89
C LEU A 256 1.51 -16.19 -5.97
N GLY A 257 1.12 -16.59 -7.18
CA GLY A 257 0.89 -15.71 -8.31
C GLY A 257 -0.33 -16.14 -9.12
N ALA A 258 -0.98 -15.19 -9.77
CA ALA A 258 -2.15 -15.44 -10.62
C ALA A 258 -2.19 -14.45 -11.78
N LYS A 259 -2.90 -14.80 -12.87
CA LYS A 259 -3.09 -13.88 -14.01
C LYS A 259 -4.12 -12.80 -13.67
N GLU A 260 -5.26 -13.22 -13.14
CA GLU A 260 -6.30 -12.35 -12.63
C GLU A 260 -6.09 -12.11 -11.13
N PRO A 261 -6.63 -11.01 -10.55
CA PRO A 261 -6.57 -10.78 -9.13
C PRO A 261 -7.48 -11.76 -8.38
N TRP A 262 -7.01 -12.24 -7.23
CA TRP A 262 -7.74 -13.06 -6.25
C TRP A 262 -7.39 -12.62 -4.83
N LEU A 263 -8.34 -12.66 -3.91
CA LEU A 263 -8.01 -12.54 -2.48
C LEU A 263 -7.82 -13.95 -1.92
N VAL A 264 -6.64 -14.24 -1.38
CA VAL A 264 -6.29 -15.57 -0.87
C VAL A 264 -6.12 -15.48 0.64
N GLY A 265 -6.94 -16.21 1.39
CA GLY A 265 -6.74 -16.47 2.81
C GLY A 265 -6.11 -17.85 2.99
N LEU A 266 -5.00 -17.93 3.72
CA LEU A 266 -4.31 -19.18 4.04
C LEU A 266 -4.41 -19.47 5.53
N THR A 267 -4.60 -20.74 5.85
CA THR A 267 -4.52 -21.29 7.21
C THR A 267 -3.62 -22.52 7.17
N LEU A 268 -2.36 -22.33 7.53
CA LEU A 268 -1.32 -23.34 7.70
C LEU A 268 -0.95 -23.44 9.20
N PRO A 269 -0.18 -24.45 9.65
CA PRO A 269 0.07 -24.69 11.08
C PRO A 269 0.56 -23.47 11.85
N ASP A 270 1.49 -22.70 11.27
CA ASP A 270 2.10 -21.51 11.89
C ASP A 270 1.86 -20.23 11.07
N PHE A 271 0.87 -20.24 10.17
CA PHE A 271 0.60 -19.12 9.26
C PHE A 271 -0.89 -18.95 9.00
N VAL A 272 -1.47 -17.83 9.45
CA VAL A 272 -2.87 -17.48 9.20
C VAL A 272 -2.96 -16.03 8.74
N GLN A 273 -3.04 -15.82 7.43
CA GLN A 273 -3.07 -14.47 6.83
C GLN A 273 -3.89 -14.48 5.54
N ALA A 274 -4.24 -13.29 5.06
CA ALA A 274 -4.87 -13.12 3.76
C ALA A 274 -4.26 -11.93 3.03
N ASP A 275 -4.06 -12.06 1.72
CA ASP A 275 -3.62 -10.95 0.87
C ASP A 275 -4.14 -11.14 -0.58
N ALA A 276 -4.15 -10.04 -1.34
CA ALA A 276 -4.50 -10.06 -2.74
C ALA A 276 -3.31 -10.55 -3.59
N VAL A 277 -3.60 -11.51 -4.47
CA VAL A 277 -2.65 -12.12 -5.40
C VAL A 277 -3.06 -11.79 -6.83
N GLY A 278 -2.13 -11.33 -7.67
CA GLY A 278 -2.38 -11.06 -9.08
C GLY A 278 -1.10 -10.91 -9.89
N ALA A 279 -1.22 -10.59 -11.18
CA ALA A 279 -0.10 -10.63 -12.12
C ALA A 279 1.07 -9.72 -11.74
N ALA A 280 0.76 -8.53 -11.22
CA ALA A 280 1.75 -7.56 -10.74
C ALA A 280 1.96 -7.61 -9.21
N ARG A 281 1.27 -8.50 -8.51
CA ARG A 281 1.26 -8.57 -7.04
C ARG A 281 1.26 -10.02 -6.55
N PRO A 282 2.38 -10.73 -6.73
CA PRO A 282 2.54 -12.03 -6.10
C PRO A 282 2.68 -11.88 -4.57
N TRP A 283 2.24 -12.89 -3.83
CA TRP A 283 2.29 -12.92 -2.38
C TRP A 283 3.26 -14.00 -1.89
N THR A 284 4.20 -13.63 -1.02
CA THR A 284 5.20 -14.54 -0.48
C THR A 284 4.81 -15.00 0.91
N VAL A 285 4.54 -16.28 1.04
CA VAL A 285 4.21 -16.98 2.29
C VAL A 285 5.51 -17.52 2.88
N LYS A 286 5.96 -16.93 3.98
CA LYS A 286 7.17 -17.32 4.72
C LYS A 286 7.06 -16.93 6.20
N PRO A 287 7.80 -17.58 7.12
CA PRO A 287 8.68 -18.72 6.86
C PRO A 287 7.91 -20.04 6.72
N LEU A 288 8.40 -20.94 5.86
CA LEU A 288 8.02 -22.35 5.84
C LEU A 288 9.22 -23.19 6.30
N PRO A 289 9.01 -24.30 7.03
CA PRO A 289 10.09 -25.19 7.39
C PRO A 289 10.60 -25.94 6.13
N PRO A 290 11.92 -26.08 5.95
CA PRO A 290 12.49 -26.85 4.84
C PRO A 290 12.27 -28.36 5.00
N SER A 291 12.41 -29.11 3.91
CA SER A 291 12.26 -30.57 3.83
C SER A 291 10.98 -31.11 4.48
N SER A 292 9.88 -30.35 4.39
CA SER A 292 8.66 -30.59 5.16
C SER A 292 7.43 -30.71 4.26
N GLU A 293 6.45 -31.51 4.71
CA GLU A 293 5.09 -31.46 4.16
C GLU A 293 4.28 -30.40 4.90
N ILE A 294 3.75 -29.42 4.17
CA ILE A 294 2.87 -28.37 4.71
C ILE A 294 1.44 -28.71 4.32
N ARG A 295 0.57 -28.84 5.32
CA ARG A 295 -0.86 -29.12 5.14
C ARG A 295 -1.70 -27.99 5.71
N GLY A 296 -2.74 -27.58 5.00
CA GLY A 296 -3.61 -26.51 5.44
C GLY A 296 -4.80 -26.29 4.52
N GLN A 297 -5.41 -25.12 4.67
CA GLN A 297 -6.59 -24.71 3.91
C GLN A 297 -6.33 -23.36 3.25
N ALA A 298 -6.85 -23.19 2.04
CA ALA A 298 -6.91 -21.91 1.35
C ALA A 298 -8.37 -21.54 1.06
N ARG A 299 -8.76 -20.32 1.41
CA ARG A 299 -10.04 -19.71 1.04
C ARG A 299 -9.76 -18.63 0.01
N ILE A 300 -10.25 -18.83 -1.21
CA ILE A 300 -9.96 -17.92 -2.32
C ILE A 300 -11.24 -17.23 -2.73
N MET A 301 -11.22 -15.90 -2.76
CA MET A 301 -12.35 -15.06 -3.14
C MET A 301 -12.12 -14.37 -4.48
N SER A 302 -13.14 -14.40 -5.33
CA SER A 302 -13.16 -13.69 -6.61
C SER A 302 -13.52 -12.21 -6.44
N VAL A 303 -13.36 -11.42 -7.50
CA VAL A 303 -13.79 -10.00 -7.50
C VAL A 303 -15.32 -9.87 -7.34
N SER A 304 -16.09 -10.86 -7.80
CA SER A 304 -17.53 -10.92 -7.57
C SER A 304 -17.92 -11.39 -6.15
N GLY A 305 -16.95 -11.61 -5.26
CA GLY A 305 -17.20 -12.00 -3.87
C GLY A 305 -17.54 -13.48 -3.66
N GLN A 306 -17.43 -14.32 -4.68
CA GLN A 306 -17.60 -15.77 -4.52
C GLN A 306 -16.36 -16.34 -3.84
N VAL A 307 -16.54 -17.23 -2.86
CA VAL A 307 -15.46 -17.89 -2.12
C VAL A 307 -15.44 -19.38 -2.42
N ARG A 308 -14.25 -19.96 -2.62
CA ARG A 308 -14.03 -21.42 -2.69
C ARG A 308 -12.91 -21.86 -1.75
N ASN A 309 -13.07 -23.06 -1.21
CA ASN A 309 -12.10 -23.69 -0.33
C ASN A 309 -11.23 -24.68 -1.12
N TYR A 310 -9.94 -24.70 -0.80
CA TYR A 310 -8.95 -25.60 -1.39
C TYR A 310 -8.06 -26.17 -0.30
N GLU A 311 -7.68 -27.43 -0.45
CA GLU A 311 -6.66 -28.03 0.40
C GLU A 311 -5.27 -27.59 -0.06
N VAL A 312 -4.44 -27.22 0.90
CA VAL A 312 -3.02 -26.93 0.67
C VAL A 312 -2.23 -28.15 1.05
N HIS A 313 -1.57 -28.78 0.08
CA HIS A 313 -0.59 -29.84 0.28
C HIS A 313 0.69 -29.47 -0.46
N TRP A 314 1.64 -28.88 0.26
CA TRP A 314 2.92 -28.45 -0.27
C TRP A 314 4.07 -29.28 0.28
N LYS A 315 5.13 -29.44 -0.51
CA LYS A 315 6.38 -30.05 -0.07
C LYS A 315 7.50 -29.05 -0.29
N THR A 316 8.12 -28.60 0.78
CA THR A 316 9.29 -27.72 0.70
C THR A 316 10.54 -28.51 0.31
N ALA A 317 11.47 -27.83 -0.37
CA ALA A 317 12.72 -28.43 -0.82
C ALA A 317 13.72 -28.58 0.34
N GLU A 318 14.84 -29.28 0.08
CA GLU A 318 15.97 -29.31 1.01
C GLU A 318 16.52 -27.89 1.28
N PRO A 319 17.03 -27.61 2.49
CA PRO A 319 17.58 -26.30 2.82
C PRO A 319 18.64 -25.87 1.81
N CYS A 320 18.52 -24.65 1.31
CA CYS A 320 19.52 -24.08 0.41
C CYS A 320 19.81 -22.62 0.76
N ALA A 321 20.99 -22.16 0.34
CA ALA A 321 21.34 -20.75 0.42
C ALA A 321 20.84 -20.02 -0.83
N ARG A 322 20.40 -18.76 -0.66
CA ARG A 322 20.02 -17.90 -1.78
C ARG A 322 20.44 -16.47 -1.47
N VAL A 323 21.59 -16.05 -2.01
CA VAL A 323 22.10 -14.70 -1.80
C VAL A 323 21.75 -13.83 -2.99
N VAL A 324 21.13 -12.69 -2.72
CA VAL A 324 20.76 -11.68 -3.73
C VAL A 324 21.40 -10.34 -3.41
N ILE A 325 21.66 -9.54 -4.44
CA ILE A 325 21.88 -8.11 -4.26
C ILE A 325 20.52 -7.49 -3.92
N ASN A 326 20.41 -6.96 -2.70
CA ASN A 326 19.16 -6.47 -2.12
C ASN A 326 19.01 -4.95 -2.26
N GLU A 327 20.10 -4.20 -2.08
CA GLU A 327 20.09 -2.74 -2.14
C GLU A 327 21.46 -2.22 -2.61
N VAL A 328 21.48 -1.08 -3.30
CA VAL A 328 22.71 -0.45 -3.83
C VAL A 328 22.67 1.04 -3.55
N MET A 329 23.64 1.54 -2.78
CA MET A 329 23.87 2.96 -2.59
C MET A 329 25.04 3.40 -3.47
N ALA A 330 24.72 3.86 -4.68
CA ALA A 330 25.71 4.43 -5.60
C ALA A 330 25.93 5.94 -5.37
N ASN A 331 24.92 6.65 -4.86
CA ASN A 331 24.94 8.11 -4.72
C ASN A 331 24.71 8.51 -3.25
N PRO A 332 25.64 8.24 -2.32
CA PRO A 332 25.50 8.65 -0.92
C PRO A 332 25.47 10.17 -0.79
N VAL A 333 24.99 10.68 0.34
CA VAL A 333 25.14 12.11 0.69
C VAL A 333 26.57 12.38 1.19
N GLY A 334 27.19 11.38 1.84
CA GLY A 334 28.58 11.43 2.28
C GLY A 334 29.61 11.36 1.15
N PRO A 335 30.92 11.30 1.49
CA PRO A 335 32.00 11.28 0.51
C PRO A 335 31.93 10.09 -0.46
N GLU A 336 32.05 10.38 -1.75
CA GLU A 336 32.17 9.37 -2.81
C GLU A 336 33.65 9.10 -3.17
N PRO A 337 34.05 7.84 -3.38
CA PRO A 337 33.22 6.62 -3.31
C PRO A 337 33.17 5.98 -1.91
N GLN A 338 33.70 6.62 -0.85
CA GLN A 338 33.90 5.96 0.45
C GLN A 338 32.61 5.51 1.14
N GLN A 339 31.50 6.23 0.94
CA GLN A 339 30.19 5.92 1.51
C GLN A 339 29.27 5.14 0.56
N GLU A 340 29.78 4.68 -0.57
CA GLU A 340 29.04 3.75 -1.45
C GLU A 340 29.05 2.34 -0.87
N TRP A 341 27.96 1.60 -1.12
CA TRP A 341 27.85 0.22 -0.67
C TRP A 341 26.87 -0.60 -1.51
N VAL A 342 27.07 -1.91 -1.47
CA VAL A 342 26.16 -2.91 -2.05
C VAL A 342 25.74 -3.87 -0.95
N GLU A 343 24.45 -4.01 -0.75
CA GLU A 343 23.89 -4.93 0.23
C GLU A 343 23.53 -6.28 -0.39
N LEU A 344 23.95 -7.33 0.28
CA LEU A 344 23.55 -8.71 0.05
C LEU A 344 22.52 -9.14 1.09
N PHE A 345 21.59 -9.99 0.70
CA PHE A 345 20.66 -10.65 1.61
C PHE A 345 20.60 -12.14 1.33
N ASN A 346 20.74 -12.96 2.38
CA ASN A 346 20.50 -14.40 2.28
C ASN A 346 19.01 -14.72 2.51
N ASP A 347 18.27 -14.87 1.42
CA ASP A 347 16.84 -15.20 1.39
C ASP A 347 16.55 -16.72 1.45
N GLY A 348 17.60 -17.55 1.58
CA GLY A 348 17.48 -19.01 1.75
C GLY A 348 17.32 -19.44 3.21
N SER A 349 17.21 -20.75 3.45
CA SER A 349 17.22 -21.33 4.81
C SER A 349 18.57 -21.88 5.27
N GLN A 350 19.60 -21.83 4.42
CA GLN A 350 20.94 -22.32 4.76
C GLN A 350 21.96 -21.18 4.86
N ALA A 351 22.84 -21.28 5.86
CA ALA A 351 24.01 -20.41 5.97
C ALA A 351 24.99 -20.66 4.81
N ILE A 352 25.67 -19.61 4.35
CA ILE A 352 26.59 -19.71 3.21
C ILE A 352 27.87 -18.92 3.46
N ASN A 353 29.01 -19.52 3.15
CA ASN A 353 30.30 -18.85 3.17
C ASN A 353 30.56 -18.19 1.82
N LEU A 354 30.88 -16.90 1.83
CA LEU A 354 31.12 -16.09 0.64
C LEU A 354 32.56 -16.19 0.10
N GLN A 355 33.38 -17.12 0.61
CA GLN A 355 34.72 -17.35 0.11
C GLN A 355 34.70 -17.64 -1.40
N GLY A 356 35.47 -16.88 -2.17
CA GLY A 356 35.57 -17.00 -3.62
C GLY A 356 34.42 -16.37 -4.40
N TRP A 357 33.43 -15.78 -3.71
CA TRP A 357 32.38 -14.99 -4.36
C TRP A 357 32.93 -13.64 -4.80
N ARG A 358 32.31 -13.05 -5.81
CA ARG A 358 32.73 -11.77 -6.40
C ARG A 358 31.56 -10.85 -6.67
N LEU A 359 31.75 -9.56 -6.45
CA LEU A 359 30.90 -8.51 -6.99
C LEU A 359 31.56 -7.97 -8.26
N GLU A 360 30.87 -8.04 -9.39
CA GLU A 360 31.35 -7.61 -10.69
C GLU A 360 30.53 -6.45 -11.26
N ASP A 361 31.21 -5.52 -11.92
CA ASP A 361 30.67 -4.43 -12.72
C ASP A 361 31.16 -4.54 -14.18
N ALA A 362 30.95 -3.52 -15.01
CA ALA A 362 31.41 -3.51 -16.40
C ALA A 362 32.95 -3.41 -16.55
N GLY A 363 33.64 -2.92 -15.53
CA GLY A 363 35.09 -2.75 -15.50
C GLY A 363 35.84 -4.00 -15.01
N GLY A 364 35.22 -4.83 -14.16
CA GLY A 364 35.81 -6.04 -13.59
C GLY A 364 35.12 -6.46 -12.29
N GLY A 365 35.81 -7.17 -11.40
CA GLY A 365 35.17 -7.64 -10.17
C GLY A 365 36.10 -7.81 -8.99
N VAL A 366 35.55 -7.60 -7.79
CA VAL A 366 36.25 -7.69 -6.51
C VAL A 366 35.82 -8.94 -5.76
N GLU A 367 36.78 -9.65 -5.17
CA GLU A 367 36.51 -10.82 -4.32
C GLU A 367 35.94 -10.39 -2.97
N LEU A 368 34.94 -11.14 -2.50
CA LEU A 368 34.34 -10.95 -1.18
C LEU A 368 35.16 -11.68 -0.11
N PRO A 369 35.18 -11.18 1.13
CA PRO A 369 35.86 -11.86 2.23
C PRO A 369 35.17 -13.20 2.55
N ALA A 370 35.93 -14.14 3.10
CA ALA A 370 35.45 -15.45 3.55
C ALA A 370 34.62 -15.33 4.83
N VAL A 371 33.41 -14.79 4.69
CA VAL A 371 32.46 -14.54 5.77
C VAL A 371 31.20 -15.36 5.53
N THR A 372 30.61 -15.88 6.61
CA THR A 372 29.36 -16.63 6.55
C THR A 372 28.17 -15.71 6.75
N LEU A 373 27.24 -15.68 5.79
CA LEU A 373 25.92 -15.07 5.96
C LEU A 373 24.91 -16.12 6.42
N GLN A 374 24.29 -15.87 7.58
CA GLN A 374 23.21 -16.70 8.11
C GLN A 374 21.91 -16.49 7.30
N PRO A 375 20.94 -17.42 7.39
CA PRO A 375 19.60 -17.22 6.83
C PRO A 375 18.97 -15.92 7.35
N GLY A 376 18.41 -15.11 6.44
CA GLY A 376 17.79 -13.82 6.78
C GLY A 376 18.77 -12.72 7.20
N GLN A 377 20.08 -12.92 7.03
CA GLN A 377 21.09 -11.94 7.39
C GLN A 377 21.46 -11.03 6.20
N PHE A 378 21.69 -9.76 6.51
CA PHE A 378 22.20 -8.76 5.57
C PHE A 378 23.72 -8.65 5.65
N GLY A 379 24.37 -8.54 4.49
CA GLY A 379 25.80 -8.34 4.34
C GLY A 379 26.09 -7.09 3.53
N LEU A 380 26.83 -6.13 4.09
CA LEU A 380 27.14 -4.85 3.44
C LEU A 380 28.55 -4.87 2.85
N ILE A 381 28.65 -4.87 1.53
CA ILE A 381 29.90 -4.71 0.80
C ILE A 381 30.28 -3.24 0.82
N VAL A 382 31.42 -2.94 1.42
CA VAL A 382 31.90 -1.57 1.66
C VAL A 382 33.35 -1.41 1.25
N GLY A 383 33.68 -0.23 0.70
CA GLY A 383 35.04 0.11 0.30
C GLY A 383 35.94 0.44 1.49
N GLN A 384 37.23 0.63 1.21
CA GLN A 384 38.15 1.16 2.22
C GLN A 384 37.75 2.58 2.63
N GLY A 385 37.67 2.81 3.94
CA GLY A 385 37.32 4.12 4.49
C GLY A 385 35.83 4.37 4.69
N TYR A 386 34.97 3.38 4.46
CA TYR A 386 33.56 3.45 4.86
C TYR A 386 33.42 3.73 6.36
N ASP A 387 32.63 4.73 6.69
CA ASP A 387 32.34 5.15 8.07
C ASP A 387 30.88 4.81 8.43
N PRO A 388 30.64 3.72 9.20
CA PRO A 388 29.29 3.35 9.65
C PRO A 388 28.72 4.33 10.67
N ALA A 389 29.54 5.22 11.24
CA ALA A 389 29.13 6.23 12.22
C ALA A 389 28.93 7.63 11.60
N SER A 390 29.00 7.74 10.27
CA SER A 390 28.68 8.98 9.57
C SER A 390 27.26 9.43 9.93
N TRP A 391 27.12 10.68 10.34
CA TRP A 391 25.81 11.29 10.66
C TRP A 391 25.06 11.76 9.41
N VAL A 392 25.68 11.64 8.23
CA VAL A 392 25.20 12.19 6.96
C VAL A 392 24.33 11.19 6.20
N ASP A 393 24.66 9.89 6.27
CA ASP A 393 23.93 8.79 5.63
C ASP A 393 23.25 7.90 6.68
N ALA A 394 22.36 7.00 6.25
CA ALA A 394 21.73 6.05 7.15
C ALA A 394 22.77 5.10 7.76
N ALA A 395 22.78 4.97 9.09
CA ALA A 395 23.64 4.02 9.78
C ALA A 395 23.16 2.57 9.55
N PRO A 396 24.07 1.61 9.31
CA PRO A 396 23.71 0.20 9.21
C PRO A 396 23.05 -0.34 10.48
N ALA A 397 22.10 -1.27 10.34
CA ALA A 397 21.50 -1.96 11.46
C ALA A 397 22.55 -2.74 12.30
N GLU A 398 22.31 -2.92 13.60
CA GLU A 398 23.27 -3.49 14.56
C GLU A 398 23.80 -4.89 14.18
N HIS A 399 22.99 -5.70 13.49
CA HIS A 399 23.32 -7.08 13.12
C HIS A 399 23.86 -7.24 11.69
N THR A 400 24.17 -6.12 11.03
CA THR A 400 24.72 -6.11 9.67
C THR A 400 26.12 -6.71 9.64
N VAL A 401 26.36 -7.61 8.70
CA VAL A 401 27.69 -8.17 8.47
C VAL A 401 28.45 -7.30 7.48
N PHE A 402 29.56 -6.70 7.90
CA PHE A 402 30.41 -5.96 6.96
C PHE A 402 31.26 -6.91 6.12
N LEU A 403 31.30 -6.64 4.82
CA LEU A 403 32.08 -7.34 3.81
C LEU A 403 33.09 -6.35 3.20
N PRO A 404 34.15 -5.98 3.94
CA PRO A 404 35.10 -4.98 3.47
C PRO A 404 35.86 -5.46 2.24
N VAL A 405 35.92 -4.59 1.23
CA VAL A 405 36.65 -4.82 -0.02
C VAL A 405 37.62 -3.66 -0.28
N THR A 406 38.44 -3.76 -1.33
CA THR A 406 39.36 -2.67 -1.72
C THR A 406 38.60 -1.45 -2.24
N SER A 407 37.59 -1.67 -3.09
CA SER A 407 36.69 -0.66 -3.63
C SER A 407 35.36 -1.32 -4.00
N VAL A 408 34.25 -0.60 -3.85
CA VAL A 408 32.95 -1.01 -4.40
C VAL A 408 32.92 -0.53 -5.85
N GLY A 409 32.92 -1.48 -6.79
CA GLY A 409 33.25 -1.20 -8.19
C GLY A 409 34.72 -0.80 -8.39
N ILE A 410 35.19 -0.77 -9.65
CA ILE A 410 36.61 -0.49 -9.94
C ILE A 410 37.04 0.93 -9.53
N ALA A 411 36.16 1.92 -9.66
CA ALA A 411 36.46 3.33 -9.42
C ALA A 411 35.35 4.04 -8.61
N GLY A 412 34.59 3.27 -7.83
CA GLY A 412 33.28 3.69 -7.32
C GLY A 412 32.16 3.31 -8.28
N LEU A 413 30.94 3.40 -7.78
CA LEU A 413 29.71 3.12 -8.50
C LEU A 413 29.25 4.36 -9.29
N SER A 414 28.64 4.12 -10.45
CA SER A 414 28.08 5.20 -11.29
C SER A 414 26.74 5.68 -10.76
N ASN A 415 26.64 6.98 -10.42
CA ASN A 415 25.38 7.66 -10.13
C ASN A 415 24.37 7.62 -11.29
N ALA A 416 24.85 7.45 -12.53
CA ALA A 416 24.01 7.26 -13.70
C ALA A 416 23.43 5.84 -13.83
N GLY A 417 23.81 4.94 -12.90
CA GLY A 417 23.47 3.53 -12.90
C GLY A 417 24.47 2.71 -13.70
N GLU A 418 24.82 1.54 -13.17
CA GLU A 418 25.64 0.54 -13.86
C GLU A 418 25.15 -0.88 -13.56
N PRO A 419 25.39 -1.83 -14.47
CA PRO A 419 25.04 -3.22 -14.22
C PRO A 419 25.96 -3.83 -13.16
N LEU A 420 25.36 -4.47 -12.14
CA LEU A 420 26.10 -5.22 -11.12
C LEU A 420 25.74 -6.70 -11.17
N ARG A 421 26.72 -7.56 -10.93
CA ARG A 421 26.58 -9.02 -10.87
C ARG A 421 27.21 -9.56 -9.60
N LEU A 422 26.46 -10.39 -8.87
CA LEU A 422 27.01 -11.24 -7.83
C LEU A 422 27.32 -12.60 -8.45
N VAL A 423 28.58 -13.02 -8.34
CA VAL A 423 29.09 -14.27 -8.88
C VAL A 423 29.55 -15.15 -7.73
N ASP A 424 29.12 -16.41 -7.72
CA ASP A 424 29.52 -17.37 -6.70
C ASP A 424 30.93 -17.94 -6.94
N HIS A 425 31.38 -18.78 -6.00
CA HIS A 425 32.69 -19.44 -6.07
C HIS A 425 32.90 -20.37 -7.28
N GLU A 426 31.83 -20.77 -8.00
CA GLU A 426 31.90 -21.59 -9.21
C GLU A 426 31.94 -20.72 -10.49
N GLY A 427 31.85 -19.39 -10.34
CA GLY A 427 31.80 -18.46 -11.46
C GLY A 427 30.40 -18.25 -12.04
N GLN A 428 29.35 -18.76 -11.37
CA GLN A 428 27.97 -18.58 -11.80
C GLN A 428 27.42 -17.26 -11.26
N ALA A 429 26.80 -16.46 -12.12
CA ALA A 429 26.06 -15.28 -11.67
C ALA A 429 24.76 -15.71 -10.99
N VAL A 430 24.59 -15.32 -9.73
CA VAL A 430 23.44 -15.69 -8.88
C VAL A 430 22.50 -14.52 -8.59
N SER A 431 22.96 -13.29 -8.83
CA SER A 431 22.13 -12.08 -8.76
C SER A 431 22.65 -11.01 -9.72
N PHE A 432 21.73 -10.24 -10.30
CA PHE A 432 22.01 -9.12 -11.20
C PHE A 432 21.15 -7.90 -10.85
N VAL A 433 21.75 -6.71 -10.95
CA VAL A 433 21.07 -5.42 -10.87
C VAL A 433 21.25 -4.71 -12.22
N PRO A 434 20.15 -4.30 -12.90
CA PRO A 434 20.25 -3.54 -14.14
C PRO A 434 20.77 -2.11 -13.88
N PRO A 435 21.28 -1.40 -14.91
CA PRO A 435 21.80 -0.04 -14.76
C PRO A 435 20.67 0.96 -14.48
N ILE A 436 20.34 1.13 -13.19
CA ILE A 436 19.32 2.07 -12.70
C ILE A 436 20.03 3.28 -12.11
N ALA A 437 19.67 4.48 -12.55
CA ALA A 437 20.27 5.71 -12.04
C ALA A 437 19.69 6.08 -10.66
N SER A 438 20.57 6.42 -9.71
CA SER A 438 20.18 7.15 -8.51
C SER A 438 20.63 8.61 -8.64
N LYS A 439 19.72 9.48 -9.08
CA LYS A 439 20.05 10.87 -9.45
C LYS A 439 20.07 11.85 -8.27
N ARG A 440 19.57 11.43 -7.09
CA ARG A 440 19.53 12.27 -5.89
C ARG A 440 20.49 11.68 -4.86
N PRO A 441 21.38 12.49 -4.27
CA PRO A 441 22.19 12.06 -3.13
C PRO A 441 21.33 11.47 -2.02
N GLY A 442 21.78 10.38 -1.43
CA GLY A 442 21.05 9.57 -0.45
C GLY A 442 19.99 8.64 -1.06
N GLY A 443 19.89 8.58 -2.39
CA GLY A 443 19.00 7.66 -3.07
C GLY A 443 19.66 6.29 -3.27
N SER A 444 18.99 5.21 -2.90
CA SER A 444 19.45 3.84 -3.12
C SER A 444 18.56 3.09 -4.10
N ILE A 445 19.14 2.18 -4.86
CA ILE A 445 18.41 1.25 -5.72
C ILE A 445 18.04 0.05 -4.84
N ILE A 446 16.74 -0.18 -4.67
CA ILE A 446 16.23 -1.27 -3.84
C ILE A 446 15.65 -2.38 -4.73
N ARG A 447 15.88 -3.63 -4.36
CA ARG A 447 15.09 -4.75 -4.84
C ARG A 447 13.75 -4.75 -4.10
N LEU A 448 12.64 -4.71 -4.83
CA LEU A 448 11.31 -4.60 -4.23
C LEU A 448 10.97 -5.80 -3.32
N ARG A 449 11.47 -6.99 -3.67
CA ARG A 449 11.35 -8.21 -2.86
C ARG A 449 12.56 -9.10 -3.10
N PRO A 450 13.18 -9.70 -2.06
CA PRO A 450 14.33 -10.58 -2.23
C PRO A 450 14.14 -11.68 -3.29
N GLU A 451 12.94 -12.25 -3.37
CA GLU A 451 12.56 -13.30 -4.31
C GLU A 451 12.19 -12.83 -5.72
N ALA A 452 12.12 -11.51 -5.96
CA ALA A 452 11.82 -10.97 -7.28
C ALA A 452 12.93 -11.32 -8.29
N PRO A 453 12.59 -11.58 -9.57
CA PRO A 453 13.57 -11.89 -10.61
C PRO A 453 14.48 -10.70 -10.92
N ASP A 454 15.63 -10.94 -11.55
CA ASP A 454 16.60 -9.89 -11.90
C ASP A 454 16.21 -9.11 -13.17
N ILE A 455 15.09 -8.40 -13.12
CA ILE A 455 14.56 -7.56 -14.20
C ILE A 455 14.27 -6.15 -13.70
N PRO A 456 14.28 -5.11 -14.56
CA PRO A 456 14.07 -3.72 -14.13
C PRO A 456 12.81 -3.48 -13.28
N ALA A 457 11.71 -4.19 -13.56
CA ALA A 457 10.46 -4.07 -12.81
C ALA A 457 10.53 -4.58 -11.36
N SER A 458 11.59 -5.29 -11.00
CA SER A 458 11.83 -5.79 -9.64
C SER A 458 12.58 -4.79 -8.75
N PHE A 459 12.95 -3.64 -9.29
CA PHE A 459 13.72 -2.63 -8.58
C PHE A 459 13.03 -1.28 -8.59
N ALA A 460 13.31 -0.46 -7.58
CA ALA A 460 12.90 0.94 -7.48
C ALA A 460 14.04 1.76 -6.88
N VAL A 461 13.85 3.08 -6.79
CA VAL A 461 14.79 3.96 -6.08
C VAL A 461 14.12 4.43 -4.79
N ASP A 462 14.69 4.10 -3.64
CA ASP A 462 14.35 4.74 -2.37
C ASP A 462 15.08 6.09 -2.30
N LEU A 463 14.36 7.15 -1.99
CA LEU A 463 14.90 8.51 -1.89
C LEU A 463 15.12 8.95 -0.43
N GLN A 464 15.00 8.03 0.52
CA GLN A 464 15.00 8.33 1.96
C GLN A 464 16.23 7.80 2.70
N GLY A 465 17.39 7.73 2.03
CA GLY A 465 18.68 7.37 2.65
C GLY A 465 19.02 5.89 2.62
N GLY A 466 18.13 5.04 2.11
CA GLY A 466 18.27 3.59 2.07
C GLY A 466 18.05 2.90 3.42
N THR A 467 18.25 1.58 3.43
CA THR A 467 17.96 0.71 4.58
C THR A 467 19.10 -0.29 4.88
N PRO A 468 20.35 0.17 5.06
CA PRO A 468 21.49 -0.73 5.24
C PRO A 468 21.30 -1.63 6.47
N GLY A 469 21.33 -2.93 6.25
CA GLY A 469 21.14 -3.97 7.25
C GLY A 469 19.69 -4.33 7.57
N ALA A 470 18.72 -3.79 6.84
CA ALA A 470 17.30 -3.88 7.17
C ALA A 470 16.42 -4.16 5.94
N PRO A 471 15.16 -4.63 6.14
CA PRO A 471 14.23 -4.79 5.03
C PRO A 471 14.02 -3.48 4.25
N ASN A 472 14.05 -3.58 2.91
CA ASN A 472 13.87 -2.44 2.01
C ASN A 472 12.57 -1.67 2.27
N ARG A 473 12.69 -0.35 2.29
CA ARG A 473 11.52 0.55 2.33
C ARG A 473 10.92 0.66 0.95
N ILE A 474 9.75 0.04 0.75
CA ILE A 474 9.05 0.10 -0.54
C ILE A 474 8.33 1.44 -0.68
N PRO A 475 8.66 2.28 -1.69
CA PRO A 475 7.97 3.55 -1.92
C PRO A 475 6.49 3.31 -2.23
N ASN A 476 5.61 4.18 -1.73
CA ASN A 476 4.20 4.11 -2.10
C ASN A 476 4.04 4.44 -3.60
N PRO A 477 3.12 3.80 -4.35
CA PRO A 477 2.87 4.12 -5.75
C PRO A 477 2.55 5.61 -6.00
N SER A 478 1.99 6.30 -5.01
CA SER A 478 1.70 7.73 -5.05
C SER A 478 2.93 8.63 -4.93
N GLU A 479 4.09 8.11 -4.53
CA GLU A 479 5.35 8.86 -4.38
C GLU A 479 6.21 8.81 -5.66
N ASN A 480 5.78 8.07 -6.69
CA ASN A 480 6.52 7.87 -7.95
C ASN A 480 6.21 8.91 -9.05
N PHE A 481 5.63 10.06 -8.73
CA PHE A 481 5.47 11.14 -9.72
C PHE A 481 6.58 12.19 -9.56
N PRO A 482 7.45 12.39 -10.57
CA PRO A 482 8.34 13.55 -10.61
C PRO A 482 7.59 14.87 -10.77
#